data_AF-A0A410TTI6-F1
#
_entry.id   AF-A0A410TTI6-F1
#
_cell.length_a   1.000
_cell.length_b   1.000
_cell.length_c   1.000
_cell.angle_alpha   90.00
_cell.angle_beta   90.00
_cell.angle_gamma   90.00
#
_symmetry.space_group_name_H-M   'P 1'
#
loop_
_entity.id
_entity.type
_entity.pdbx_description
1 polymer ?
#
loop_
_entity_poly.entity_id
_entity_poly.type
_entity_poly.pdbx_seq_one_letter_code
_entity_poly.pdbx_strand_id
1 'polypeptide(L)' 'MAQSPNLFRSPLFRWGLPAMTTAIIVAIAFLLIDDRTLQLAMLAVAAVDLLATPQILKRAARNA' A
#
# COMPACT_ATOMS: atom_id res chain seq x y z
N MET A 1 7.88 16.85 25.26
CA MET A 1 6.96 15.97 24.51
C MET A 1 7.12 16.32 23.04
N ALA A 2 7.85 15.52 22.27
CA ALA A 2 8.06 15.82 20.86
C ALA A 2 6.71 15.74 20.15
N GLN A 3 6.25 16.85 19.60
CA GLN A 3 5.07 16.91 18.76
C GLN A 3 5.44 16.21 17.46
N SER A 4 5.35 14.88 17.44
CA SER A 4 5.65 14.08 16.26
C SER A 4 4.81 14.63 15.11
N PRO A 5 5.42 15.16 14.04
CA PRO A 5 4.67 15.65 12.89
C PRO A 5 3.73 14.52 12.48
N ASN A 6 2.43 14.82 12.40
CA ASN A 6 1.39 13.83 12.15
C ASN A 6 1.51 13.39 10.68
N LEU A 7 2.53 12.57 10.38
CA LEU A 7 2.87 12.05 9.05
C LEU A 7 1.68 11.30 8.46
N PHE A 8 0.92 10.62 9.32
CA PHE A 8 -0.34 9.95 8.98
C PHE A 8 -1.48 10.89 8.62
N ARG A 9 -1.37 12.21 8.83
CA ARG A 9 -2.35 13.21 8.36
C ARG A 9 -2.06 13.67 6.94
N SER A 10 -0.81 13.53 6.48
CA SER A 10 -0.42 13.93 5.14
C SER A 10 -1.01 12.96 4.09
N PRO A 11 -1.74 13.47 3.08
CA PRO A 11 -2.31 12.61 2.03
C PRO A 11 -1.22 11.90 1.23
N LEU A 12 -0.04 12.52 1.10
CA LEU A 12 1.15 11.94 0.48
C LEU A 12 1.61 10.67 1.18
N PHE A 13 1.67 10.61 2.52
CA PHE A 13 2.04 9.36 3.20
C PHE A 13 0.93 8.30 3.14
N ARG A 14 -0.35 8.70 3.15
CA ARG A 14 -1.47 7.75 3.08
C ARG A 14 -1.58 7.02 1.75
N TRP A 15 -1.16 7.67 0.67
CA TRP A 15 -1.25 7.11 -0.69
C TRP A 15 0.12 6.70 -1.25
N GLY A 16 1.18 7.43 -0.90
CA GLY A 16 2.53 7.19 -1.44
C GLY A 16 3.14 5.87 -0.99
N LEU A 17 3.01 5.53 0.29
CA LEU A 17 3.48 4.24 0.82
C LEU A 17 2.79 3.04 0.15
N PRO A 18 1.45 2.94 0.15
CA PRO A 18 0.77 1.82 -0.50
C PRO A 18 0.90 1.84 -2.03
N ALA A 19 0.99 3.02 -2.66
CA ALA A 19 1.24 3.08 -4.10
C ALA A 19 2.63 2.53 -4.47
N MET A 20 3.65 2.82 -3.66
CA MET A 20 5.01 2.32 -3.88
C MET A 20 5.09 0.81 -3.70
N THR A 21 4.52 0.25 -2.62
CA THR A 21 4.48 -1.21 -2.43
C THR A 21 3.70 -1.89 -3.54
N THR A 22 2.55 -1.34 -3.93
CA THR A 22 1.75 -1.85 -5.05
C THR A 22 2.55 -1.84 -6.36
N ALA A 23 3.26 -0.74 -6.67
CA ALA A 23 4.08 -0.65 -7.87
C ALA A 23 5.19 -1.71 -7.90
N ILE A 24 5.83 -1.97 -6.75
CA ILE A 24 6.85 -3.02 -6.63
C ILE A 24 6.24 -4.40 -6.86
N ILE A 25 5.09 -4.71 -6.24
CA ILE A 25 4.42 -6.01 -6.41
C ILE A 25 4.02 -6.22 -7.87
N VAL A 26 3.46 -5.19 -8.53
CA VAL A 26 3.11 -5.24 -9.96
C VAL A 26 4.36 -5.46 -10.81
N ALA A 27 5.46 -4.74 -10.53
CA ALA A 27 6.70 -4.92 -11.26
C ALA A 27 7.24 -6.36 -11.11
N ILE A 28 7.24 -6.93 -9.90
CA ILE A 28 7.66 -8.32 -9.68
C ILE A 28 6.74 -9.28 -10.44
N ALA A 29 5.42 -9.09 -10.34
CA ALA A 29 4.44 -9.94 -10.99
C ALA A 29 4.63 -9.99 -12.52
N PHE A 30 5.00 -8.87 -13.16
CA PHE A 30 5.20 -8.82 -14.62
C PHE A 30 6.62 -9.11 -15.10
N LEU A 31 7.65 -8.85 -14.29
CA LEU A 31 9.06 -8.97 -14.71
C LEU A 31 9.71 -10.29 -14.27
N LEU A 32 9.21 -10.92 -13.21
CA LEU A 32 9.88 -12.05 -12.55
C LEU A 32 9.03 -13.32 -12.48
N ILE A 33 7.72 -13.24 -12.74
CA ILE A 33 6.79 -14.36 -12.59
C ILE A 33 6.21 -14.75 -13.94
N ASP A 34 6.59 -15.95 -14.40
CA ASP A 34 6.05 -16.55 -15.63
C ASP A 34 4.73 -17.30 -15.38
N ASP A 35 4.50 -17.78 -14.15
CA ASP A 35 3.26 -18.46 -13.80
C ASP A 35 2.08 -17.48 -13.74
N ARG A 36 1.11 -17.69 -14.63
CA ARG A 36 -0.05 -16.80 -14.76
C ARG A 36 -0.96 -16.80 -13.54
N THR A 37 -1.09 -17.92 -12.86
CA THR A 37 -1.93 -18.05 -11.65
C THR A 37 -1.31 -17.25 -10.51
N LEU A 38 0.00 -17.42 -10.30
CA LEU A 38 0.74 -16.69 -9.28
C LEU A 38 0.74 -15.19 -9.57
N GLN A 39 0.92 -14.79 -10.83
CA GLN A 39 0.83 -13.39 -11.25
C GLN A 39 -0.54 -12.78 -10.92
N LEU A 40 -1.64 -13.47 -11.21
CA LEU A 40 -3.00 -13.00 -10.84
C LEU A 40 -3.20 -12.91 -9.34
N ALA A 41 -2.68 -13.87 -8.56
CA ALA A 41 -2.73 -13.83 -7.11
C ALA A 41 -1.96 -12.62 -6.55
N MET A 42 -0.78 -12.33 -7.08
CA MET A 42 0.02 -11.17 -6.69
C MET A 42 -0.69 -9.85 -7.02
N LEU A 43 -1.32 -9.75 -8.18
CA LEU A 43 -2.12 -8.57 -8.56
C LEU A 43 -3.33 -8.39 -7.65
N ALA A 44 -4.00 -9.47 -7.25
CA ALA A 44 -5.09 -9.41 -6.29
C ALA A 44 -4.61 -8.89 -4.93
N VAL A 45 -3.45 -9.38 -4.43
CA VAL A 45 -2.83 -8.89 -3.20
C VAL A 45 -2.45 -7.41 -3.32
N ALA A 46 -1.85 -7.00 -4.43
CA ALA A 46 -1.47 -5.61 -4.67
C ALA A 46 -2.69 -4.68 -4.67
N ALA A 47 -3.81 -5.10 -5.28
CA ALA A 47 -5.05 -4.34 -5.27
C ALA A 47 -5.63 -4.22 -3.85
N VAL A 48 -5.57 -5.30 -3.06
CA VAL A 48 -6.00 -5.27 -1.66
C VAL A 48 -5.12 -4.33 -0.83
N ASP A 49 -3.79 -4.37 -0.97
CA ASP A 49 -2.86 -3.48 -0.27
C ASP A 49 -3.16 -2.01 -0.60
N LEU A 50 -3.30 -1.68 -1.89
CA LEU A 50 -3.58 -0.32 -2.34
C LEU A 50 -4.87 0.26 -1.76
N LEU A 51 -5.89 -0.57 -1.54
CA LEU A 51 -7.21 -0.14 -1.06
C LEU A 51 -7.35 -0.22 0.47
N ALA A 52 -6.80 -1.26 1.10
CA ALA A 52 -6.95 -1.52 2.52
C ALA A 52 -6.01 -0.64 3.35
N THR A 53 -4.74 -0.50 2.95
CA THR A 53 -3.73 0.27 3.67
C THR A 53 -4.13 1.73 3.92
N PRO A 54 -4.63 2.52 2.93
CA PRO A 54 -5.10 3.87 3.19
C PRO A 54 -6.34 3.92 4.10
N GLN A 55 -7.20 2.89 4.08
CA GLN A 55 -8.36 2.81 4.98
C GLN A 55 -7.93 2.55 6.43
N ILE A 56 -6.97 1.64 6.62
CA ILE A 56 -6.40 1.33 7.94
C ILE A 56 -5.70 2.58 8.50
N LEU A 57 -4.89 3.27 7.69
CA LEU A 57 -4.23 4.51 8.09
C LEU A 57 -5.23 5.64 8.41
N LYS A 58 -6.34 5.74 7.66
CA LYS A 58 -7.44 6.67 7.98
C LYS A 58 -8.09 6.35 9.32
N ARG A 59 -8.31 5.07 9.65
CA ARG A 59 -8.86 4.63 10.95
C ARG A 59 -7.88 4.89 12.09
N ALA A 60 -6.61 4.55 11.90
CA ALA A 60 -5.55 4.81 12.88
C ALA A 60 -5.44 6.30 13.22
N ALA A 61 -5.50 7.18 12.23
CA ALA A 61 -5.44 8.62 12.44
C ALA A 61 -6.71 9.24 13.06
N ARG A 62 -7.85 8.54 13.09
CA ARG A 62 -9.05 8.97 13.84
C ARG A 62 -9.01 8.54 15.30
N ASN A 63 -8.28 7.47 15.60
CA ASN A 63 -8.19 6.87 16.93
C ASN A 63 -6.92 7.28 17.69
N ALA A 64 -6.06 8.10 17.10
CA ALA A 64 -4.84 8.66 17.69
C ALA A 64 -5.06 10.13 18.06
#